data_AF-A0A0Q6WF26-F1
#
_entry.id   AF-A0A0Q6WF26-F1
#
_cell.length_a   1.000
_cell.length_b   1.000
_cell.length_c   1.000
_cell.angle_alpha   90.00
_cell.angle_beta   90.00
_cell.angle_gamma   90.00
#
_symmetry.space_group_name_H-M   'P 1'
#
loop_
_entity.id
_entity.type
_entity.pdbx_description
1 polymer ?
#
loop_
_entity_poly.entity_id
_entity_poly.type
_entity_poly.pdbx_seq_one_letter_code
_entity_poly.pdbx_strand_id
1 'polypeptide(L)'
;MTKQIRTSRLLCALALVGLAGAASANLTKPVYSQAKDEVKAMFKAERDKCGSLAGNAKDVCVERAKAHEKVALANLEYQYTGTVKDHNDYLESRYEARYKLAKEMCDDKSGNAKDVCVAEAKAEHDKAKADLKANKAVASAQSDALETKLKADYKVANERCDSLSGDAKDSCQASAKARYFQ
;
A
#
# COMPACT_ATOMS: atom_id res chain seq x y z
N MET A 1 23.71 -19.98 -42.64
CA MET A 1 23.54 -18.53 -42.41
C MET A 1 22.04 -18.30 -42.32
N THR A 2 21.43 -17.79 -41.25
CA THR A 2 21.86 -16.81 -40.25
C THR A 2 21.02 -17.00 -38.98
N LYS A 3 21.65 -16.94 -37.81
CA LYS A 3 20.99 -16.88 -36.50
C LYS A 3 20.19 -15.59 -36.38
N GLN A 4 18.97 -15.64 -35.87
CA GLN A 4 18.30 -14.47 -35.30
C GLN A 4 18.25 -14.63 -33.78
N ILE A 5 18.99 -13.74 -33.13
CA ILE A 5 19.31 -13.74 -31.71
C ILE A 5 18.13 -13.15 -30.93
N ARG A 6 17.75 -13.84 -29.83
CA ARG A 6 16.96 -13.30 -28.73
C ARG A 6 17.79 -12.23 -28.00
N THR A 7 17.31 -11.00 -27.94
CA THR A 7 17.78 -9.99 -26.98
C THR A 7 16.59 -9.24 -26.37
N SER A 8 16.37 -9.54 -25.10
CA SER A 8 16.10 -8.61 -23.99
C SER A 8 15.54 -7.22 -24.33
N ARG A 9 14.35 -6.91 -23.81
CA ARG A 9 13.91 -5.55 -23.47
C ARG A 9 13.44 -5.53 -22.02
N LEU A 10 14.41 -5.54 -21.10
CA LEU A 10 14.31 -4.72 -19.89
C LEU A 10 14.37 -3.23 -20.31
N LEU A 11 13.74 -2.37 -19.51
CA LEU A 11 13.74 -0.89 -19.52
C LEU A 11 12.87 -0.20 -20.59
N CYS A 12 11.68 0.24 -20.17
CA CYS A 12 11.25 1.60 -20.48
C CYS A 12 11.28 2.38 -19.16
N ALA A 13 12.25 3.27 -19.06
CA ALA A 13 12.49 4.14 -17.93
C ALA A 13 11.35 5.15 -17.74
N LEU A 14 11.14 5.51 -16.46
CA LEU A 14 10.44 6.71 -16.02
C LEU A 14 10.91 7.94 -16.78
N ALA A 15 9.99 8.63 -17.46
CA ALA A 15 10.13 10.02 -17.83
C ALA A 15 8.74 10.66 -18.00
N LEU A 16 8.24 11.25 -16.92
CA LEU A 16 7.25 12.34 -16.96
C LEU A 16 7.54 13.26 -15.75
N VAL A 17 8.46 14.19 -15.97
CA VAL A 17 8.59 15.40 -15.14
C VAL A 17 7.84 16.49 -15.88
N GLY A 18 6.74 16.98 -15.31
CA GLY A 18 6.04 18.16 -15.80
C GLY A 18 4.57 18.26 -15.41
N LEU A 19 4.27 18.63 -14.15
CA LEU A 19 3.51 19.82 -13.73
C LEU A 19 3.16 19.68 -12.24
N ALA A 20 3.51 20.71 -11.47
CA ALA A 20 3.01 20.88 -10.11
C ALA A 20 1.47 20.98 -10.15
N GLY A 21 0.80 20.19 -9.30
CA GLY A 21 -0.64 20.31 -9.07
C GLY A 21 -1.55 19.36 -9.87
N ALA A 22 -1.19 18.09 -10.07
CA ALA A 22 -2.21 17.07 -10.24
C ALA A 22 -2.45 16.44 -8.86
N ALA A 23 -3.61 16.70 -8.26
CA ALA A 23 -4.15 15.77 -7.29
C ALA A 23 -4.08 14.38 -7.94
N SER A 24 -3.38 13.43 -7.32
CA SER A 24 -3.38 12.05 -7.79
C SER A 24 -4.80 11.54 -7.64
N ALA A 25 -5.61 11.72 -8.69
CA ALA A 25 -6.98 11.24 -8.70
C ALA A 25 -6.92 9.73 -8.61
N ASN A 26 -7.69 9.16 -7.68
CA ASN A 26 -7.87 7.73 -7.58
C ASN A 26 -8.35 7.16 -8.93
N LEU A 27 -8.06 5.89 -9.18
CA LEU A 27 -8.50 5.22 -10.40
C LEU A 27 -10.02 5.30 -10.54
N THR A 28 -10.50 5.42 -11.78
CA THR A 28 -11.93 5.28 -12.05
C THR A 28 -12.33 3.80 -11.99
N LYS A 29 -13.59 3.52 -11.67
CA LYS A 29 -14.13 2.14 -11.66
C LYS A 29 -13.84 1.33 -12.93
N PRO A 30 -14.02 1.86 -14.17
CA PRO A 30 -13.70 1.09 -15.38
C PRO A 30 -12.20 0.78 -15.49
N VAL A 31 -11.32 1.74 -15.18
CA VAL A 31 -9.86 1.52 -15.20
C VAL A 31 -9.45 0.49 -14.14
N TYR A 32 -10.00 0.58 -12.92
CA TYR A 32 -9.78 -0.40 -11.86
C TYR A 32 -10.22 -1.80 -12.27
N SER A 33 -11.43 -1.95 -12.85
CA SER A 33 -11.95 -3.26 -13.26
C SER A 33 -11.08 -3.90 -14.34
N GLN A 34 -10.69 -3.13 -15.36
CA GLN A 34 -9.83 -3.61 -16.44
C GLN A 34 -8.46 -4.02 -15.90
N ALA A 35 -7.81 -3.16 -15.12
CA ALA A 35 -6.49 -3.44 -14.55
C ALA A 35 -6.53 -4.68 -13.64
N LYS A 36 -7.64 -4.93 -12.94
CA LYS A 36 -7.83 -6.11 -12.09
C LYS A 36 -7.83 -7.39 -12.92
N ASP A 37 -8.50 -7.40 -14.06
CA ASP A 37 -8.56 -8.54 -14.95
C ASP A 37 -7.21 -8.77 -15.67
N GLU A 38 -6.53 -7.69 -16.08
CA GLU A 38 -5.18 -7.74 -16.65
C GLU A 38 -4.17 -8.33 -15.67
N VAL A 39 -4.16 -7.86 -14.41
CA VAL A 39 -3.29 -8.39 -13.35
C VAL A 39 -3.52 -9.89 -13.15
N LYS A 40 -4.77 -10.34 -13.04
CA LYS A 40 -5.10 -11.77 -12.90
C LYS A 40 -4.64 -12.59 -14.10
N ALA A 41 -4.86 -12.09 -15.32
CA ALA A 41 -4.45 -12.77 -16.54
C ALA A 41 -2.91 -12.88 -16.63
N MET A 42 -2.19 -11.82 -16.30
CA MET A 42 -0.73 -11.80 -16.27
C MET A 42 -0.19 -12.84 -15.28
N PHE A 43 -0.65 -12.84 -14.04
CA PHE A 43 -0.14 -13.78 -13.02
C PHE A 43 -0.63 -15.22 -13.21
N LYS A 44 -1.79 -15.42 -13.84
CA LYS A 44 -2.17 -16.74 -14.36
C LYS A 44 -1.14 -17.23 -15.38
N ALA A 45 -0.79 -16.42 -16.37
CA ALA A 45 0.20 -16.79 -17.38
C ALA A 45 1.61 -17.02 -16.79
N GLU A 46 2.02 -16.22 -15.80
CA GLU A 46 3.29 -16.43 -15.09
C GLU A 46 3.32 -17.76 -14.31
N ARG A 47 2.25 -18.06 -13.57
CA ARG A 47 2.10 -19.33 -12.85
C ARG A 47 2.06 -20.52 -13.81
N ASP A 48 1.39 -20.40 -14.95
CA ASP A 48 1.33 -21.47 -15.95
C ASP A 48 2.74 -21.77 -16.52
N LYS A 49 3.62 -20.76 -16.67
CA LYS A 49 5.03 -20.95 -17.06
C LYS A 49 5.86 -21.74 -16.03
N CYS A 50 5.50 -21.68 -14.75
CA CYS A 50 6.14 -22.47 -13.70
C CYS A 50 5.95 -23.98 -13.91
N GLY A 51 4.99 -24.41 -14.75
CA GLY A 51 4.78 -25.82 -15.08
C GLY A 51 5.98 -26.53 -15.71
N SER A 52 6.94 -25.78 -16.26
CA SER A 52 8.21 -26.30 -16.79
C SER A 52 9.24 -26.68 -15.72
N LEU A 53 8.99 -26.33 -14.46
CA LEU A 53 9.86 -26.60 -13.32
C LEU A 53 9.37 -27.83 -12.54
N ALA A 54 10.21 -28.36 -11.67
CA ALA A 54 9.88 -29.47 -10.77
C ALA A 54 10.43 -29.24 -9.35
N GLY A 55 9.85 -29.96 -8.38
CA GLY A 55 10.22 -29.84 -6.97
C GLY A 55 10.06 -28.42 -6.43
N ASN A 56 10.88 -28.07 -5.43
CA ASN A 56 10.81 -26.76 -4.78
C ASN A 56 10.97 -25.58 -5.73
N ALA A 57 11.74 -25.73 -6.82
CA ALA A 57 11.87 -24.68 -7.83
C ALA A 57 10.52 -24.33 -8.47
N LYS A 58 9.64 -25.31 -8.66
CA LYS A 58 8.26 -25.10 -9.12
C LYS A 58 7.44 -24.40 -8.04
N ASP A 59 7.52 -24.85 -6.80
CA ASP A 59 6.72 -24.33 -5.70
C ASP A 59 7.06 -22.86 -5.40
N VAL A 60 8.35 -22.52 -5.34
CA VAL A 60 8.85 -21.14 -5.24
C VAL A 60 8.40 -20.28 -6.42
N CYS A 61 8.40 -20.81 -7.64
CA CYS A 61 7.92 -20.08 -8.81
C CYS A 61 6.41 -19.77 -8.70
N VAL A 62 5.61 -20.77 -8.36
CA VAL A 62 4.17 -20.63 -8.19
C VAL A 62 3.82 -19.69 -7.05
N GLU A 63 4.49 -19.80 -5.91
CA GLU A 63 4.24 -18.94 -4.75
C GLU A 63 4.68 -17.50 -5.01
N ARG A 64 5.78 -17.29 -5.76
CA ARG A 64 6.17 -15.95 -6.23
C ARG A 64 5.11 -15.31 -7.12
N ALA A 65 4.54 -16.05 -8.06
CA ALA A 65 3.47 -15.55 -8.93
C ALA A 65 2.22 -15.17 -8.11
N LYS A 66 1.79 -16.03 -7.16
CA LYS A 66 0.66 -15.71 -6.25
C LYS A 66 0.96 -14.51 -5.36
N ALA A 67 2.18 -14.41 -4.85
CA ALA A 67 2.64 -13.29 -4.04
C ALA A 67 2.53 -11.97 -4.81
N HIS A 68 3.03 -11.92 -6.04
CA HIS A 68 2.92 -10.75 -6.88
C HIS A 68 1.48 -10.43 -7.27
N GLU A 69 0.65 -11.42 -7.58
CA GLU A 69 -0.78 -11.25 -7.85
C GLU A 69 -1.50 -10.57 -6.67
N LYS A 70 -1.32 -11.14 -5.46
CA LYS A 70 -1.94 -10.60 -4.24
C LYS A 70 -1.52 -9.16 -3.97
N VAL A 71 -0.22 -8.87 -4.07
CA VAL A 71 0.33 -7.53 -3.82
C VAL A 71 -0.14 -6.53 -4.87
N ALA A 72 -0.17 -6.93 -6.15
CA ALA A 72 -0.64 -6.07 -7.23
C ALA A 72 -2.12 -5.74 -7.09
N LEU A 73 -2.96 -6.72 -6.74
CA LEU A 73 -4.39 -6.51 -6.49
C LEU A 73 -4.63 -5.60 -5.28
N ALA A 74 -3.89 -5.76 -4.18
CA ALA A 74 -4.02 -4.89 -3.02
C ALA A 74 -3.54 -3.45 -3.31
N ASN A 75 -2.46 -3.29 -4.08
CA ASN A 75 -2.01 -1.97 -4.54
C ASN A 75 -3.05 -1.31 -5.46
N LEU A 76 -3.67 -2.10 -6.33
CA LEU A 76 -4.69 -1.62 -7.25
C LEU A 76 -5.95 -1.16 -6.49
N GLU A 77 -6.34 -1.90 -5.44
CA GLU A 77 -7.42 -1.48 -4.53
C GLU A 77 -7.09 -0.14 -3.87
N TYR A 78 -5.88 -0.02 -3.30
CA TYR A 78 -5.45 1.24 -2.69
C TYR A 78 -5.46 2.40 -3.69
N GLN A 79 -5.00 2.20 -4.92
CA GLN A 79 -5.06 3.24 -5.96
C GLN A 79 -6.49 3.60 -6.40
N TYR A 80 -7.45 2.69 -6.22
CA TYR A 80 -8.87 2.95 -6.52
C TYR A 80 -9.59 3.66 -5.37
N THR A 81 -9.30 3.31 -4.12
CA THR A 81 -10.00 3.87 -2.96
C THR A 81 -9.29 5.09 -2.37
N GLY A 82 -7.96 5.15 -2.46
CA GLY A 82 -7.11 6.15 -1.82
C GLY A 82 -7.15 6.13 -0.29
N THR A 83 -7.73 5.09 0.33
CA THR A 83 -7.93 5.07 1.78
C THR A 83 -6.68 4.61 2.53
N VAL A 84 -6.47 5.18 3.72
CA VAL A 84 -5.39 4.74 4.64
C VAL A 84 -5.54 3.27 5.02
N LYS A 85 -6.78 2.77 5.13
CA LYS A 85 -7.05 1.37 5.42
C LYS A 85 -6.50 0.47 4.31
N ASP A 86 -6.82 0.76 3.05
CA ASP A 86 -6.40 -0.10 1.93
C ASP A 86 -4.90 0.04 1.63
N HIS A 87 -4.30 1.21 1.90
CA HIS A 87 -2.84 1.36 1.93
C HIS A 87 -2.19 0.39 2.93
N ASN A 88 -2.76 0.31 4.14
CA ASN A 88 -2.25 -0.58 5.17
C ASN A 88 -2.45 -2.06 4.81
N ASP A 89 -3.58 -2.42 4.20
CA ASP A 89 -3.84 -3.77 3.71
C ASP A 89 -2.87 -4.15 2.57
N TYR A 90 -2.53 -3.18 1.70
CA TYR A 90 -1.47 -3.34 0.70
C TYR A 90 -0.11 -3.63 1.37
N LEU A 91 0.30 -2.87 2.37
CA LEU A 91 1.56 -3.13 3.09
C LEU A 91 1.55 -4.50 3.77
N GLU A 92 0.48 -4.87 4.45
CA GLU A 92 0.34 -6.19 5.08
C GLU A 92 0.40 -7.32 4.05
N SER A 93 -0.23 -7.16 2.89
CA SER A 93 -0.17 -8.12 1.79
C SER A 93 1.27 -8.38 1.31
N ARG A 94 2.13 -7.34 1.31
CA ARG A 94 3.54 -7.45 0.92
C ARG A 94 4.35 -8.24 1.92
N TYR A 95 4.13 -8.01 3.22
CA TYR A 95 4.85 -8.74 4.26
C TYR A 95 4.46 -10.21 4.26
N GLU A 96 3.17 -10.51 4.18
CA GLU A 96 2.66 -11.88 4.08
C GLU A 96 3.19 -12.60 2.82
N ALA A 97 3.20 -11.91 1.68
CA ALA A 97 3.72 -12.44 0.43
C ALA A 97 5.22 -12.77 0.51
N ARG A 98 6.03 -11.87 1.09
CA ARG A 98 7.46 -12.10 1.32
C ARG A 98 7.71 -13.27 2.26
N TYR A 99 6.94 -13.37 3.34
CA TYR A 99 7.04 -14.45 4.30
C TYR A 99 6.75 -15.82 3.68
N LYS A 100 5.64 -15.93 2.95
CA LYS A 100 5.29 -17.18 2.25
C LYS A 100 6.36 -17.58 1.24
N LEU A 101 6.81 -16.65 0.41
CA LEU A 101 7.88 -16.91 -0.54
C LEU A 101 9.17 -17.35 0.16
N ALA A 102 9.56 -16.68 1.24
CA ALA A 102 10.75 -17.03 2.01
C ALA A 102 10.63 -18.43 2.63
N LYS A 103 9.46 -18.82 3.13
CA LYS A 103 9.21 -20.17 3.63
C LYS A 103 9.38 -21.24 2.57
N GLU A 104 8.78 -21.07 1.39
CA GLU A 104 8.96 -22.00 0.26
C GLU A 104 10.45 -22.07 -0.13
N MET A 105 11.16 -20.95 -0.14
CA MET A 105 12.61 -20.95 -0.40
C MET A 105 13.43 -21.70 0.67
N CYS A 106 12.89 -21.90 1.88
CA CYS A 106 13.53 -22.71 2.92
C CYS A 106 13.28 -24.21 2.73
N ASP A 107 12.36 -24.65 1.87
CA ASP A 107 11.93 -26.05 1.83
C ASP A 107 12.98 -27.01 1.27
N ASP A 108 13.93 -26.53 0.47
CA ASP A 108 15.10 -27.30 0.02
C ASP A 108 16.13 -27.58 1.13
N LYS A 109 16.01 -26.91 2.29
CA LYS A 109 16.90 -27.11 3.43
C LYS A 109 16.40 -28.26 4.29
N SER A 110 17.26 -28.76 5.18
CA SER A 110 16.90 -29.82 6.13
C SER A 110 17.53 -29.61 7.51
N GLY A 111 16.96 -30.26 8.52
CA GLY A 111 17.38 -30.16 9.91
C GLY A 111 17.43 -28.71 10.41
N ASN A 112 18.41 -28.42 11.27
CA ASN A 112 18.59 -27.10 11.87
C ASN A 112 18.69 -25.96 10.83
N ALA A 113 19.25 -26.22 9.64
CA ALA A 113 19.35 -25.19 8.59
C ALA A 113 17.97 -24.76 8.05
N LYS A 114 17.00 -25.69 8.00
CA LYS A 114 15.60 -25.36 7.64
C LYS A 114 14.93 -24.58 8.76
N ASP A 115 15.11 -25.02 10.00
CA ASP A 115 14.48 -24.38 11.17
C ASP A 115 14.93 -22.93 11.33
N VAL A 116 16.25 -22.68 11.21
CA VAL A 116 16.82 -21.33 11.24
C VAL A 116 16.25 -20.48 10.09
N CYS A 117 16.21 -21.00 8.86
CA CYS A 117 15.68 -20.26 7.71
C CYS A 117 14.21 -19.85 7.90
N VAL A 118 13.37 -20.77 8.39
CA VAL A 118 11.94 -20.48 8.66
C VAL A 118 11.80 -19.50 9.83
N ALA A 119 12.61 -19.63 10.87
CA ALA A 119 12.63 -18.73 12.01
C ALA A 119 13.04 -17.30 11.59
N GLU A 120 14.05 -17.15 10.74
CA GLU A 120 14.47 -15.86 10.17
C GLU A 120 13.36 -15.23 9.33
N ALA A 121 12.73 -16.00 8.43
CA ALA A 121 11.61 -15.53 7.62
C ALA A 121 10.44 -15.05 8.48
N LYS A 122 10.12 -15.80 9.55
CA LYS A 122 9.08 -15.43 10.52
C LYS A 122 9.47 -14.21 11.34
N ALA A 123 10.72 -14.11 11.79
CA ALA A 123 11.19 -12.97 12.55
C ALA A 123 11.11 -11.68 11.73
N GLU A 124 11.50 -11.71 10.46
CA GLU A 124 11.39 -10.55 9.56
C GLU A 124 9.92 -10.15 9.33
N HIS A 125 9.04 -11.14 9.12
CA HIS A 125 7.61 -10.91 8.99
C HIS A 125 7.00 -10.24 10.23
N ASP A 126 7.31 -10.78 11.42
CA ASP A 126 6.75 -10.31 12.68
C ASP A 126 7.29 -8.90 13.03
N LYS A 127 8.56 -8.61 12.73
CA LYS A 127 9.13 -7.25 12.81
C LYS A 127 8.39 -6.27 11.92
N ALA A 128 8.20 -6.61 10.64
CA ALA A 128 7.51 -5.74 9.69
C ALA A 128 6.05 -5.48 10.09
N LYS A 129 5.35 -6.48 10.65
CA LYS A 129 4.01 -6.30 11.22
C LYS A 129 4.00 -5.41 12.46
N ALA A 130 4.99 -5.56 13.34
CA ALA A 130 5.14 -4.71 14.51
C ALA A 130 5.37 -3.24 14.13
N ASP A 131 6.25 -2.98 13.16
CA ASP A 131 6.53 -1.64 12.64
C ASP A 131 5.29 -1.02 12.00
N LEU A 132 4.54 -1.78 11.19
CA LEU A 132 3.27 -1.30 10.63
C LEU A 132 2.26 -0.94 11.71
N LYS A 133 2.15 -1.75 12.77
CA LYS A 133 1.26 -1.47 13.91
C LYS A 133 1.69 -0.21 14.66
N ALA A 134 2.98 -0.04 14.91
CA ALA A 134 3.51 1.16 15.55
C ALA A 134 3.23 2.42 14.73
N ASN A 135 3.47 2.37 13.41
CA ASN A 135 3.19 3.49 12.50
C ASN A 135 1.69 3.85 12.47
N LYS A 136 0.79 2.86 12.48
CA LYS A 136 -0.66 3.09 12.60
C LYS A 136 -1.01 3.82 13.90
N ALA A 137 -0.44 3.40 15.03
CA ALA A 137 -0.68 4.03 16.32
C ALA A 137 -0.18 5.48 16.37
N VAL A 138 1.01 5.74 15.83
CA VAL A 138 1.59 7.09 15.73
C VAL A 138 0.71 7.98 14.84
N ALA A 139 0.27 7.50 13.68
CA ALA A 139 -0.59 8.27 12.78
C ALA A 139 -1.96 8.61 13.42
N SER A 140 -2.54 7.67 14.17
CA SER A 140 -3.77 7.91 14.95
C SER A 140 -3.54 8.98 16.01
N ALA A 141 -2.49 8.84 16.82
CA ALA A 141 -2.17 9.80 17.87
C ALA A 141 -1.90 11.21 17.32
N GLN A 142 -1.26 11.32 16.15
CA GLN A 142 -1.06 12.61 15.48
C GLN A 142 -2.39 13.23 15.02
N SER A 143 -3.31 12.42 14.49
CA SER A 143 -4.65 12.86 14.07
C SER A 143 -5.46 13.37 15.28
N ASP A 144 -5.49 12.61 16.37
CA ASP A 144 -6.18 12.97 17.61
C ASP A 144 -5.60 14.24 18.24
N ALA A 145 -4.28 14.38 18.24
CA ALA A 145 -3.60 15.57 18.72
C ALA A 145 -3.90 16.81 17.86
N LEU A 146 -3.97 16.65 16.53
CA LEU A 146 -4.35 17.72 15.62
C LEU A 146 -5.81 18.15 15.84
N GLU A 147 -6.73 17.20 15.94
CA GLU A 147 -8.15 17.47 16.22
C GLU A 147 -8.32 18.21 17.55
N THR A 148 -7.61 17.78 18.59
CA THR A 148 -7.64 18.45 19.90
C THR A 148 -7.16 19.90 19.82
N LYS A 149 -6.06 20.15 19.10
CA LYS A 149 -5.54 21.52 18.90
C LYS A 149 -6.53 22.39 18.14
N LEU A 150 -7.07 21.89 17.03
CA LEU A 150 -8.06 22.62 16.22
C LEU A 150 -9.32 22.93 17.01
N LYS A 151 -9.82 22.00 17.84
CA LYS A 151 -10.96 22.24 18.74
C LYS A 151 -10.66 23.30 19.80
N ALA A 152 -9.47 23.28 20.40
CA ALA A 152 -9.06 24.28 21.38
C ALA A 152 -8.94 25.67 20.75
N ASP A 153 -8.30 25.77 19.58
CA ASP A 153 -8.15 27.03 18.85
C ASP A 153 -9.49 27.55 18.34
N TYR A 154 -10.39 26.68 17.89
CA TYR A 154 -11.76 27.02 17.53
C TYR A 154 -12.52 27.59 18.73
N LYS A 155 -12.42 26.97 19.91
CA LYS A 155 -13.06 27.48 21.13
C LYS A 155 -12.60 28.92 21.42
N VAL A 156 -11.29 29.18 21.39
CA VAL A 156 -10.76 30.54 21.61
C VAL A 156 -11.24 31.51 20.53
N ALA A 157 -11.28 31.10 19.27
CA ALA A 157 -11.76 31.93 18.18
C ALA A 157 -13.26 32.26 18.32
N ASN A 158 -14.07 31.29 18.76
CA ASN A 158 -15.50 31.46 18.97
C ASN A 158 -15.77 32.44 20.13
N GLU A 159 -15.05 32.32 21.25
CA GLU A 159 -15.13 33.26 22.38
C GLU A 159 -14.77 34.70 21.96
N ARG A 160 -13.82 34.88 21.02
CA ARG A 160 -13.51 36.21 20.47
C ARG A 160 -14.67 36.80 19.67
N CYS A 161 -15.42 35.97 18.94
CA CYS A 161 -16.60 36.41 18.20
C CYS A 161 -17.74 36.88 19.13
N ASP A 162 -17.76 36.47 20.41
CA ASP A 162 -18.81 36.87 21.36
C ASP A 162 -18.77 38.36 21.71
N SER A 163 -17.67 39.06 21.40
CA SER A 163 -17.60 40.52 21.47
C SER A 163 -18.40 41.25 20.38
N LEU A 164 -18.90 40.52 19.38
CA LEU A 164 -19.68 41.05 18.25
C LEU A 164 -21.17 40.77 18.43
N SER A 165 -22.00 41.39 17.59
CA SER A 165 -23.46 41.17 17.57
C SER A 165 -24.02 41.16 16.15
N GLY A 166 -25.17 40.51 15.95
CA GLY A 166 -25.86 40.43 14.66
C GLY A 166 -24.99 39.75 13.59
N ASP A 167 -25.15 40.18 12.33
CA ASP A 167 -24.47 39.60 11.16
C ASP A 167 -22.94 39.51 11.31
N ALA A 168 -22.33 40.46 12.03
CA ALA A 168 -20.89 40.46 12.28
C ALA A 168 -20.45 39.26 13.15
N LYS A 169 -21.26 38.91 14.16
CA LYS A 169 -21.01 37.73 15.01
C LYS A 169 -21.17 36.45 14.21
N ASP A 170 -22.26 36.34 13.46
CA ASP A 170 -22.57 35.15 12.67
C ASP A 170 -21.50 34.87 11.60
N SER A 171 -21.05 35.94 10.92
CA SER A 171 -19.94 35.85 9.95
C SER A 171 -18.62 35.44 10.59
N CYS A 172 -18.32 35.98 11.78
CA CYS A 172 -17.12 35.60 12.55
C CYS A 172 -17.13 34.12 12.93
N GLN A 173 -18.24 33.60 13.45
CA GLN A 173 -18.38 32.19 13.84
C GLN A 173 -18.31 31.26 12.63
N ALA A 174 -18.95 31.60 11.52
CA ALA A 174 -18.86 30.84 10.27
C ALA A 174 -17.41 30.78 9.76
N SER A 175 -16.70 31.90 9.81
CA SER A 175 -15.28 31.97 9.42
C SER A 175 -14.39 31.13 10.35
N ALA A 176 -14.67 31.13 11.66
CA ALA A 176 -13.95 30.31 12.63
C ALA A 176 -14.17 28.81 12.36
N LYS A 177 -15.41 28.38 12.14
CA LYS A 177 -15.75 26.99 11.77
C LYS A 177 -15.00 26.55 10.51
N ALA A 178 -15.05 27.37 9.46
CA ALA A 178 -14.35 27.09 8.20
C ALA A 178 -12.82 27.01 8.40
N ARG A 179 -12.23 27.88 9.22
CA ARG A 179 -10.78 27.92 9.47
C ARG A 179 -10.26 26.71 10.26
N TYR A 180 -11.06 26.20 11.20
CA TYR A 180 -10.64 25.13 12.14
C TYR A 180 -11.31 23.78 11.87
N PHE A 181 -12.05 23.68 10.76
CA PHE A 181 -12.72 22.45 10.32
C PHE A 181 -13.66 21.86 11.39
N GLN A 182 -14.46 22.71 12.03
CA GLN A 182 -15.46 22.36 13.05
C GLN A 182 -16.87 22.58 12.51
#